data_AF-A0A8A4JXY1-F1
#
_entry.id   AF-A0A8A4JXY1-F1
#
_cell.length_a   1.000
_cell.length_b   1.000
_cell.length_c   1.000
_cell.angle_alpha   90.00
_cell.angle_beta   90.00
_cell.angle_gamma   90.00
#
_symmetry.space_group_name_H-M   'P 1'
#
loop_
_entity.id
_entity.type
_entity.pdbx_description
1 polymer ?
#
loop_
_entity_poly.entity_id
_entity_poly.type
_entity_poly.pdbx_seq_one_letter_code
_entity_poly.pdbx_strand_id
1 'polypeptide(L)'
;MGFCKEKKESNYKFRKKVKPTMFTLVLLLSLPGAYIYFDFTKYSALGHLNSTIEFIIIILYVLIFFFSLIKRKWHYLFVLVLSVTMVVIYPYSGLKDLIIHKGFYTLRGQFYKNLSHCALEHYGKNQEQTLAYCFRTYPEIEGGNYDVFYDTGGELMLPEDSRSCSWYKAWYSIAREKNDSILYGVAKEISMPSILFKTSDVGHSFYAVEYDLFDKNFNYYPSYHCAIK
;
A
#
# COMPACT_ATOMS: atom_id res chain seq x y z
N MET A 1 -12.61 -68.46 -20.20
CA MET A 1 -12.12 -67.10 -20.54
C MET A 1 -12.94 -66.09 -19.74
N GLY A 2 -12.35 -65.50 -18.70
CA GLY A 2 -13.01 -64.47 -17.88
C GLY A 2 -11.99 -63.43 -17.46
N PHE A 3 -11.61 -62.55 -18.39
CA PHE A 3 -10.64 -61.49 -18.11
C PHE A 3 -11.34 -60.28 -17.48
N CYS A 4 -11.14 -60.17 -16.17
CA CYS A 4 -11.13 -58.99 -15.31
C CYS A 4 -11.33 -57.64 -16.04
N LYS A 5 -12.55 -57.09 -15.93
CA LYS A 5 -12.93 -55.79 -16.49
C LYS A 5 -13.37 -54.80 -15.40
N GLU A 6 -12.64 -54.72 -14.28
CA GLU A 6 -13.06 -53.87 -13.14
C GLU A 6 -12.02 -52.87 -12.60
N LYS A 7 -10.76 -52.87 -13.06
CA LYS A 7 -9.72 -51.98 -12.46
C LYS A 7 -9.49 -50.62 -13.14
N LYS A 8 -10.04 -50.37 -14.34
CA LYS A 8 -9.80 -49.12 -15.09
C LYS A 8 -10.74 -47.96 -14.73
N GLU A 9 -12.01 -48.23 -14.40
CA GLU A 9 -12.96 -47.16 -14.06
C GLU A 9 -12.70 -46.53 -12.69
N SER A 10 -12.28 -47.32 -11.71
CA SER A 10 -11.93 -46.85 -10.36
C SER A 10 -10.82 -45.79 -10.40
N ASN A 11 -9.72 -46.07 -11.10
CA ASN A 11 -8.59 -45.14 -11.22
C ASN A 11 -8.94 -43.85 -11.97
N TYR A 12 -9.81 -43.91 -12.98
CA TYR A 12 -10.21 -42.73 -13.76
C TYR A 12 -11.12 -41.80 -12.93
N LYS A 13 -12.09 -42.36 -12.19
CA LYS A 13 -12.97 -41.62 -11.28
C LYS A 13 -12.19 -41.00 -10.11
N PHE A 14 -11.18 -41.70 -9.59
CA PHE A 14 -10.29 -41.21 -8.55
C PHE A 14 -9.41 -40.05 -9.05
N ARG A 15 -8.74 -40.20 -10.21
CA ARG A 15 -7.94 -39.11 -10.82
C ARG A 15 -8.76 -37.85 -11.11
N LYS A 16 -9.99 -37.98 -11.62
CA LYS A 16 -10.88 -36.82 -11.87
C LYS A 16 -11.33 -36.12 -10.59
N LYS A 17 -11.49 -36.84 -9.47
CA LYS A 17 -11.86 -36.24 -8.18
C LYS A 17 -10.68 -35.59 -7.45
N VAL A 18 -9.47 -36.16 -7.56
CA VAL A 18 -8.26 -35.65 -6.86
C VAL A 18 -7.78 -34.31 -7.43
N LYS A 19 -7.85 -34.11 -8.75
CA LYS A 19 -7.41 -32.86 -9.40
C LYS A 19 -8.13 -31.59 -8.89
N PRO A 20 -9.47 -31.50 -8.88
CA PRO A 20 -10.15 -30.30 -8.39
C PRO A 20 -9.98 -30.11 -6.88
N THR A 21 -9.94 -31.19 -6.10
CA THR A 21 -9.74 -31.11 -4.65
C THR A 21 -8.37 -30.59 -4.26
N MET A 22 -7.32 -30.99 -4.98
CA MET A 22 -5.96 -30.47 -4.79
C MET A 22 -5.86 -29.01 -5.24
N PHE A 23 -6.51 -28.66 -6.35
CA PHE A 23 -6.54 -27.29 -6.85
C PHE A 23 -7.17 -26.32 -5.85
N THR A 24 -8.34 -26.64 -5.27
CA THR A 24 -8.99 -25.79 -4.26
C THR A 24 -8.13 -25.62 -3.01
N LEU A 25 -7.42 -26.67 -2.59
CA LEU A 25 -6.57 -26.63 -1.41
C LEU A 25 -5.30 -25.79 -1.65
N VAL A 26 -4.67 -25.93 -2.82
CA VAL A 26 -3.56 -25.06 -3.24
C VAL A 26 -4.00 -23.61 -3.30
N LEU A 27 -5.18 -23.34 -3.87
CA LEU A 27 -5.72 -21.98 -3.96
C LEU A 27 -5.92 -21.36 -2.57
N LEU A 28 -6.52 -22.09 -1.63
CA LEU A 28 -6.73 -21.63 -0.25
C LEU A 28 -5.43 -21.31 0.50
N LEU A 29 -4.34 -22.03 0.19
CA LEU A 29 -3.03 -21.80 0.77
C LEU A 29 -2.28 -20.65 0.09
N SER A 30 -2.52 -20.41 -1.21
CA SER A 30 -1.86 -19.32 -1.94
C SER A 30 -2.50 -17.95 -1.70
N LEU A 31 -3.79 -17.88 -1.37
CA LEU A 31 -4.52 -16.61 -1.21
C LEU A 31 -3.93 -15.69 -0.12
N PRO A 32 -3.60 -16.18 1.10
CA PRO A 32 -2.92 -15.34 2.10
C PRO A 32 -1.56 -14.84 1.61
N GLY A 33 -0.79 -15.70 0.92
CA GLY A 33 0.50 -15.33 0.35
C GLY A 33 0.37 -14.27 -0.73
N ALA A 34 -0.65 -14.37 -1.59
CA ALA A 34 -0.96 -13.36 -2.59
C ALA A 34 -1.33 -12.03 -1.92
N TYR A 35 -2.20 -12.06 -0.90
CA TYR A 35 -2.57 -10.86 -0.13
C TYR A 35 -1.34 -10.13 0.44
N ILE A 36 -0.46 -10.89 1.09
CA ILE A 36 0.80 -10.38 1.65
C ILE A 36 1.74 -9.83 0.56
N TYR A 37 1.82 -10.51 -0.58
CA TYR A 37 2.67 -10.08 -1.70
C TYR A 37 2.22 -8.74 -2.31
N PHE A 38 0.92 -8.40 -2.26
CA PHE A 38 0.46 -7.09 -2.73
C PHE A 38 0.81 -5.95 -1.79
N ASP A 39 0.85 -6.19 -0.48
CA ASP A 39 1.37 -5.18 0.45
C ASP A 39 2.86 -4.90 0.20
N PHE A 40 3.64 -5.90 -0.21
CA PHE A 40 5.02 -5.72 -0.65
C PHE A 40 5.13 -4.78 -1.88
N THR A 41 4.11 -4.72 -2.74
CA THR A 41 4.10 -3.86 -3.93
C THR A 41 3.28 -2.58 -3.75
N LYS A 42 2.79 -2.29 -2.53
CA LYS A 42 1.84 -1.21 -2.25
C LYS A 42 2.34 0.20 -2.60
N TYR A 43 3.64 0.48 -2.46
CA TYR A 43 4.25 1.76 -2.83
C TYR A 43 5.15 1.63 -4.07
N SER A 44 4.76 0.77 -5.01
CA SER A 44 5.43 0.48 -6.29
C SER A 44 4.61 0.96 -7.49
N ALA A 45 5.12 0.89 -8.71
CA ALA A 45 4.33 1.14 -9.93
C ALA A 45 3.05 0.28 -10.08
N LEU A 46 2.92 -0.83 -9.32
CA LEU A 46 1.80 -1.78 -9.43
C LEU A 46 0.75 -1.72 -8.31
N GLY A 47 0.97 -0.98 -7.23
CA GLY A 47 0.02 -0.99 -6.10
C GLY A 47 -1.33 -0.30 -6.34
N HIS A 48 -1.58 0.32 -7.50
CA HIS A 48 -2.94 0.67 -7.93
C HIS A 48 -3.83 -0.57 -8.08
N LEU A 49 -3.22 -1.72 -8.38
CA LEU A 49 -3.91 -3.00 -8.45
C LEU A 49 -4.26 -3.54 -7.07
N ASN A 50 -3.74 -2.97 -5.98
CA ASN A 50 -3.92 -3.51 -4.64
C ASN A 50 -5.43 -3.64 -4.29
N SER A 51 -6.21 -2.57 -4.42
CA SER A 51 -7.65 -2.57 -4.11
C SER A 51 -8.43 -3.55 -4.99
N THR A 52 -8.12 -3.60 -6.29
CA THR A 52 -8.76 -4.54 -7.24
C THR A 52 -8.46 -5.98 -6.85
N ILE A 53 -7.25 -6.26 -6.38
CA ILE A 53 -6.82 -7.61 -6.05
C ILE A 53 -7.33 -8.04 -4.69
N GLU A 54 -7.37 -7.15 -3.70
CA GLU A 54 -8.08 -7.40 -2.44
C GLU A 54 -9.53 -7.80 -2.72
N PHE A 55 -10.22 -7.08 -3.61
CA PHE A 55 -11.57 -7.41 -4.03
C PHE A 55 -11.67 -8.79 -4.71
N ILE A 56 -10.74 -9.12 -5.62
CA ILE A 56 -10.69 -10.44 -6.26
C ILE A 56 -10.46 -11.55 -5.21
N ILE A 57 -9.55 -11.35 -4.26
CA ILE A 57 -9.26 -12.30 -3.18
C ILE A 57 -10.50 -12.54 -2.32
N ILE A 58 -11.23 -11.47 -1.96
CA ILE A 58 -12.49 -11.57 -1.21
C ILE A 58 -13.53 -12.39 -1.99
N ILE A 59 -13.71 -12.10 -3.29
CA ILE A 59 -14.63 -12.87 -4.14
C ILE A 59 -14.23 -14.35 -4.17
N LEU A 60 -12.93 -14.65 -4.30
CA LEU A 60 -12.45 -16.03 -4.31
C LEU A 60 -12.76 -16.75 -2.98
N TYR A 61 -12.57 -16.09 -1.83
CA TYR A 61 -12.98 -16.66 -0.54
C TYR A 61 -14.47 -16.97 -0.48
N VAL A 62 -15.32 -16.05 -0.94
CA VAL A 62 -16.79 -16.23 -0.96
C VAL A 62 -17.17 -17.41 -1.85
N LEU A 63 -16.60 -17.52 -3.05
CA LEU A 63 -16.86 -18.63 -3.97
C LEU A 63 -16.44 -19.97 -3.36
N ILE A 64 -15.27 -20.04 -2.71
CA ILE A 64 -14.77 -21.26 -2.07
C ILE A 64 -15.64 -21.64 -0.87
N PHE A 65 -16.15 -20.66 -0.12
CA PHE A 65 -17.07 -20.89 0.99
C PHE A 65 -18.36 -21.57 0.52
N PHE A 66 -19.04 -21.00 -0.48
CA PHE A 66 -20.26 -21.60 -1.05
C PHE A 66 -20.00 -22.97 -1.67
N PHE A 67 -18.89 -23.13 -2.39
CA PHE A 67 -18.49 -24.43 -2.94
C PHE A 67 -18.31 -25.49 -1.84
N SER A 68 -17.68 -25.13 -0.72
CA SER A 68 -17.44 -26.02 0.42
C SER A 68 -18.74 -26.46 1.07
N LEU A 69 -19.71 -25.55 1.21
CA LEU A 69 -21.05 -25.86 1.73
C LEU A 69 -21.83 -26.79 0.79
N ILE A 70 -21.93 -26.46 -0.50
CA ILE A 70 -22.69 -27.26 -1.49
C ILE A 70 -22.14 -28.68 -1.59
N LYS A 71 -20.82 -28.85 -1.57
CA LYS A 71 -20.17 -30.16 -1.67
C LYS A 71 -20.02 -30.88 -0.31
N ARG A 72 -20.46 -30.25 0.79
CA ARG A 72 -20.31 -30.75 2.18
C ARG A 72 -18.86 -31.15 2.50
N LYS A 73 -17.90 -30.32 2.09
CA LYS A 73 -16.46 -30.55 2.24
C LYS A 73 -15.93 -29.80 3.46
N TRP A 74 -16.20 -30.33 4.65
CA TRP A 74 -15.85 -29.70 5.93
C TRP A 74 -14.35 -29.41 6.11
N HIS A 75 -13.46 -30.22 5.53
CA HIS A 75 -12.03 -29.95 5.56
C HIS A 75 -11.64 -28.66 4.81
N TYR A 76 -12.36 -28.27 3.74
CA TYR A 76 -12.15 -26.98 3.09
C TYR A 76 -12.65 -25.82 3.92
N LEU A 77 -13.77 -26.01 4.62
CA LEU A 77 -14.26 -25.01 5.55
C LEU A 77 -13.23 -24.73 6.64
N PHE A 78 -12.63 -25.77 7.21
CA PHE A 78 -11.57 -25.63 8.20
C PHE A 78 -10.36 -24.86 7.66
N VAL A 79 -9.83 -25.24 6.50
CA VAL A 79 -8.68 -24.54 5.88
C VAL A 79 -9.03 -23.10 5.51
N LEU A 80 -10.26 -22.85 5.02
CA LEU A 80 -10.74 -21.51 4.70
C LEU A 80 -10.79 -20.62 5.95
N VAL A 81 -11.30 -21.12 7.07
CA VAL A 81 -11.33 -20.37 8.33
C VAL A 81 -9.91 -20.01 8.78
N LEU A 82 -8.97 -20.95 8.70
CA LEU A 82 -7.57 -20.71 9.06
C LEU A 82 -6.92 -19.66 8.13
N SER A 83 -7.18 -19.76 6.83
CA SER A 83 -6.70 -18.84 5.80
C SER A 83 -7.25 -17.42 6.00
N VAL A 84 -8.56 -17.27 6.24
CA VAL A 84 -9.19 -15.98 6.58
C VAL A 84 -8.63 -15.41 7.88
N THR A 85 -8.44 -16.26 8.90
CA THR A 85 -7.87 -15.84 10.19
C THR A 85 -6.47 -15.26 10.01
N MET A 86 -5.63 -15.87 9.17
CA MET A 86 -4.30 -15.31 8.85
C MET A 86 -4.40 -13.93 8.20
N VAL A 87 -5.29 -13.75 7.22
CA VAL A 87 -5.49 -12.45 6.55
C VAL A 87 -6.00 -11.40 7.53
N VAL A 88 -6.91 -11.76 8.45
CA VAL A 88 -7.48 -10.82 9.43
C VAL A 88 -6.47 -10.42 10.51
N ILE A 89 -5.62 -11.35 10.97
CA ILE A 89 -4.61 -11.06 12.00
C ILE A 89 -3.41 -10.29 11.43
N TYR A 90 -3.08 -10.52 10.16
CA TYR A 90 -1.88 -9.98 9.51
C TYR A 90 -1.72 -8.44 9.67
N PRO A 91 -2.74 -7.59 9.47
CA PRO A 91 -2.62 -6.14 9.68
C PRO A 91 -2.25 -5.72 11.11
N TYR A 92 -2.57 -6.54 12.11
CA TYR A 92 -2.34 -6.25 13.52
C TYR A 92 -1.04 -6.87 14.06
N SER A 93 -0.35 -7.66 13.23
CA SER A 93 0.82 -8.43 13.67
C SER A 93 2.15 -7.67 13.61
N GLY A 94 2.15 -6.41 13.13
CA GLY A 94 3.37 -5.65 12.81
C GLY A 94 4.15 -6.18 11.59
N LEU A 95 3.85 -7.39 11.10
CA LEU A 95 4.44 -7.96 9.89
C LEU A 95 4.06 -7.15 8.65
N LYS A 96 2.90 -6.50 8.66
CA LYS A 96 2.45 -5.63 7.57
C LYS A 96 3.44 -4.52 7.29
N ASP A 97 3.81 -3.75 8.32
CA ASP A 97 4.74 -2.63 8.17
C ASP A 97 6.12 -3.14 7.73
N LEU A 98 6.58 -4.26 8.30
CA LEU A 98 7.84 -4.91 7.89
C LEU A 98 7.83 -5.29 6.39
N ILE A 99 6.72 -5.84 5.89
CA ILE A 99 6.59 -6.29 4.50
C ILE A 99 6.53 -5.09 3.56
N ILE A 100 5.78 -4.06 3.93
CA ILE A 100 5.70 -2.79 3.21
C ILE A 100 7.09 -2.14 3.13
N HIS A 101 7.82 -2.05 4.24
CA HIS A 101 9.18 -1.47 4.29
C HIS A 101 10.17 -2.23 3.41
N LYS A 102 10.15 -3.57 3.47
CA LYS A 102 10.98 -4.42 2.61
C LYS A 102 10.64 -4.26 1.12
N GLY A 103 9.34 -4.20 0.83
CA GLY A 103 8.82 -3.92 -0.51
C GLY A 103 9.34 -2.62 -1.06
N PHE A 104 9.08 -1.53 -0.34
CA PHE A 104 9.54 -0.20 -0.68
C PHE A 104 11.06 -0.14 -0.87
N TYR A 105 11.86 -0.72 0.02
CA TYR A 105 13.32 -0.72 -0.11
C TYR A 105 13.82 -1.41 -1.39
N THR A 106 13.22 -2.57 -1.71
CA THR A 106 13.57 -3.31 -2.94
C THR A 106 13.28 -2.49 -4.19
N LEU A 107 12.17 -1.76 -4.19
CA LEU A 107 11.70 -0.96 -5.33
C LEU A 107 12.42 0.40 -5.42
N ARG A 108 12.71 1.04 -4.28
CA ARG A 108 13.52 2.25 -4.20
C ARG A 108 14.87 2.05 -4.87
N GLY A 109 15.51 0.89 -4.71
CA GLY A 109 16.78 0.57 -5.37
C GLY A 109 16.77 0.71 -6.92
N GLN A 110 15.58 0.69 -7.55
CA GLN A 110 15.40 0.84 -9.00
C GLN A 110 15.15 2.29 -9.44
N PHE A 111 14.49 3.12 -8.61
CA PHE A 111 14.14 4.50 -8.94
C PHE A 111 15.04 5.56 -8.27
N TYR A 112 15.82 5.19 -7.25
CA TYR A 112 16.40 6.13 -6.28
C TYR A 112 17.91 6.07 -6.07
N LYS A 113 18.65 5.45 -6.99
CA LYS A 113 20.12 5.46 -6.88
C LYS A 113 20.71 6.87 -6.88
N ASN A 114 19.94 7.91 -7.20
CA ASN A 114 20.37 9.28 -7.14
C ASN A 114 19.26 10.20 -6.60
N LEU A 115 19.47 10.82 -5.43
CA LEU A 115 18.59 11.87 -4.87
C LEU A 115 18.56 13.14 -5.73
N SER A 116 19.37 13.21 -6.80
CA SER A 116 19.44 14.33 -7.74
C SER A 116 18.13 14.63 -8.46
N HIS A 117 17.14 13.75 -8.40
CA HIS A 117 15.80 13.95 -8.98
C HIS A 117 14.77 14.43 -7.96
N CYS A 118 15.15 14.52 -6.69
CA CYS A 118 14.28 15.03 -5.64
C CYS A 118 14.33 16.57 -5.57
N ALA A 119 13.17 17.20 -5.38
CA ALA A 119 13.07 18.59 -4.95
C ALA A 119 13.42 18.65 -3.46
N LEU A 120 14.58 19.23 -3.13
CA LEU A 120 15.22 19.11 -1.83
C LEU A 120 15.31 20.46 -1.14
N GLU A 121 14.96 20.48 0.15
CA GLU A 121 15.09 21.63 1.02
C GLU A 121 15.70 21.23 2.36
N HIS A 122 16.49 22.14 2.93
CA HIS A 122 17.10 21.96 4.23
C HIS A 122 16.38 22.76 5.31
N TYR A 123 16.22 22.17 6.49
CA TYR A 123 15.53 22.77 7.62
C TYR A 123 16.20 22.41 8.95
N GLY A 124 15.63 22.91 10.06
CA GLY A 124 16.16 22.71 11.40
C GLY A 124 17.25 23.71 11.77
N LYS A 125 17.76 23.59 12.99
CA LYS A 125 18.88 24.41 13.46
C LYS A 125 20.12 24.08 12.62
N ASN A 126 20.75 25.09 12.03
CA ASN A 126 21.89 24.96 11.11
C ASN A 126 21.63 24.19 9.81
N GLN A 127 20.36 24.02 9.37
CA GLN A 127 20.05 23.31 8.11
C GLN A 127 20.53 21.83 8.08
N GLU A 128 20.65 21.19 9.25
CA GLU A 128 21.14 19.81 9.38
C GLU A 128 20.12 18.76 8.92
N GLN A 129 18.84 19.13 8.86
CA GLN A 129 17.76 18.24 8.45
C GLN A 129 17.38 18.51 6.98
N THR A 130 16.98 17.45 6.29
CA THR A 130 16.55 17.46 4.90
C THR A 130 15.12 17.00 4.79
N LEU A 131 14.33 17.76 4.04
CA LEU A 131 13.02 17.41 3.52
C LEU A 131 13.14 17.37 1.99
N ALA A 132 12.66 16.31 1.36
CA ALA A 132 12.71 16.22 -0.09
C ALA A 132 11.49 15.50 -0.66
N TYR A 133 10.82 16.11 -1.63
CA TYR A 133 9.91 15.38 -2.52
C TYR A 133 10.75 14.65 -3.56
N CYS A 134 10.39 13.43 -3.91
CA CYS A 134 11.21 12.67 -4.84
C CYS A 134 10.46 12.05 -6.00
N PHE A 135 9.33 11.40 -5.75
CA PHE A 135 8.53 10.81 -6.81
C PHE A 135 7.10 10.58 -6.34
N ARG A 136 6.23 10.44 -7.32
CA ARG A 136 4.85 10.01 -7.16
C ARG A 136 4.74 8.53 -7.53
N THR A 137 4.01 7.75 -6.74
CA THR A 137 3.96 6.28 -6.96
C THR A 137 3.16 5.88 -8.21
N TYR A 138 1.97 6.47 -8.46
CA TYR A 138 1.14 6.16 -9.64
C TYR A 138 0.81 7.41 -10.47
N PRO A 139 0.58 7.23 -11.78
CA PRO A 139 -0.10 8.23 -12.58
C PRO A 139 -1.54 8.43 -12.09
N GLU A 140 -2.03 9.66 -12.17
CA GLU A 140 -3.37 10.08 -11.71
C GLU A 140 -4.52 9.24 -12.26
N ILE A 141 -4.32 8.63 -13.44
CA ILE A 141 -5.30 7.82 -14.16
C ILE A 141 -5.57 6.46 -13.47
N GLU A 142 -4.66 6.00 -12.61
CA GLU A 142 -4.70 4.65 -12.04
C GLU A 142 -5.18 4.59 -10.57
N GLY A 143 -5.59 5.71 -9.97
CA GLY A 143 -6.41 5.69 -8.75
C GLY A 143 -5.68 5.45 -7.41
N GLY A 144 -4.37 5.66 -7.35
CA GLY A 144 -3.63 5.83 -6.09
C GLY A 144 -2.72 7.04 -6.18
N ASN A 145 -2.73 7.95 -5.19
CA ASN A 145 -2.09 9.25 -5.34
C ASN A 145 -1.21 9.56 -4.11
N TYR A 146 -0.04 8.94 -4.05
CA TYR A 146 0.95 9.19 -3.01
C TYR A 146 2.16 9.93 -3.56
N ASP A 147 2.50 11.03 -2.91
CA ASP A 147 3.83 11.61 -3.04
C ASP A 147 4.75 10.95 -2.03
N VAL A 148 5.95 10.55 -2.47
CA VAL A 148 6.97 9.98 -1.59
C VAL A 148 7.94 11.07 -1.19
N PHE A 149 7.96 11.37 0.10
CA PHE A 149 8.86 12.32 0.72
C PHE A 149 9.95 11.61 1.50
N TYR A 150 11.13 12.20 1.50
CA TYR A 150 12.22 11.90 2.41
C TYR A 150 12.28 12.99 3.47
N ASP A 151 12.17 12.63 4.74
CA ASP A 151 12.29 13.58 5.85
C ASP A 151 13.16 13.01 6.98
N THR A 152 14.42 13.45 7.00
CA THR A 152 15.42 13.02 7.99
C THR A 152 15.09 13.39 9.43
N GLY A 153 14.39 14.50 9.66
CA GLY A 153 13.99 14.92 11.02
C GLY A 153 12.66 14.32 11.45
N GLY A 154 11.91 13.69 10.53
CA GLY A 154 10.67 12.99 10.82
C GLY A 154 9.51 13.89 11.23
N GLU A 155 9.61 15.20 10.99
CA GLU A 155 8.56 16.16 11.32
C GLU A 155 7.27 15.93 10.49
N LEU A 156 7.39 15.28 9.33
CA LEU A 156 6.26 14.91 8.49
C LEU A 156 5.26 13.97 9.21
N MET A 157 5.71 13.16 10.17
CA MET A 157 4.86 12.30 11.02
C MET A 157 4.27 13.03 12.23
N LEU A 158 4.79 14.22 12.56
CA LEU A 158 4.28 14.98 13.70
C LEU A 158 2.91 15.59 13.37
N PRO A 159 2.06 15.80 14.39
CA PRO A 159 0.87 16.65 14.25
C PRO A 159 1.25 18.03 13.73
N GLU A 160 0.33 18.66 13.00
CA GLU A 160 0.53 19.97 12.35
C GLU A 160 1.17 21.00 13.30
N ASP A 161 0.57 21.23 14.46
CA ASP A 161 1.03 22.22 15.46
C ASP A 161 2.40 21.89 16.12
N SER A 162 2.93 20.68 15.90
CA SER A 162 4.21 20.25 16.47
C SER A 162 5.38 20.40 15.50
N ARG A 163 5.12 20.80 14.24
CA ARG A 163 6.16 20.99 13.23
C ARG A 163 6.83 22.35 13.38
N SER A 164 8.13 22.39 13.13
CA SER A 164 8.95 23.58 13.23
C SER A 164 8.67 24.54 12.07
N CYS A 165 8.82 25.83 12.33
CA CYS A 165 8.69 26.83 11.27
C CYS A 165 9.72 26.68 10.15
N SER A 166 10.90 26.14 10.45
CA SER A 166 11.88 25.80 9.42
C SER A 166 11.38 24.69 8.51
N TRP A 167 10.71 23.67 9.06
CA TRP A 167 10.12 22.60 8.27
C TRP A 167 9.00 23.12 7.37
N TYR A 168 8.11 23.96 7.91
CA TYR A 168 7.03 24.55 7.11
C TYR A 168 7.55 25.40 5.95
N LYS A 169 8.65 26.13 6.13
CA LYS A 169 9.30 26.87 5.04
C LYS A 169 9.84 25.94 3.96
N ALA A 170 10.49 24.84 4.33
CA ALA A 170 10.96 23.83 3.40
C ALA A 170 9.81 23.17 2.63
N TRP A 171 8.76 22.75 3.36
CA TRP A 171 7.53 22.19 2.78
C TRP A 171 6.90 23.14 1.75
N TYR A 172 6.81 24.43 2.10
CA TYR A 172 6.28 25.46 1.22
C TYR A 172 7.14 25.73 -0.02
N SER A 173 8.46 25.64 0.10
CA SER A 173 9.36 25.81 -1.03
C SER A 173 9.21 24.67 -2.02
N ILE A 174 9.22 23.42 -1.54
CA ILE A 174 9.00 22.22 -2.35
C ILE A 174 7.63 22.27 -3.05
N ALA A 175 6.61 22.73 -2.33
CA ALA A 175 5.27 22.92 -2.86
C ALA A 175 5.18 23.91 -4.04
N ARG A 176 6.03 24.92 -4.09
CA ARG A 176 6.01 25.93 -5.17
C ARG A 176 7.01 25.61 -6.29
N GLU A 177 7.91 24.67 -6.07
CA GLU A 177 8.82 24.19 -7.09
C GLU A 177 8.08 23.34 -8.12
N LYS A 178 8.26 23.66 -9.40
CA LYS A 178 7.60 22.93 -10.48
C LYS A 178 8.14 21.49 -10.56
N ASN A 179 7.31 20.52 -10.20
CA ASN A 179 7.60 19.11 -10.25
C ASN A 179 6.30 18.29 -10.49
N ASP A 180 6.41 16.96 -10.46
CA ASP A 180 5.27 16.05 -10.69
C ASP A 180 4.47 15.73 -9.41
N SER A 181 4.77 16.41 -8.29
CA SER A 181 4.11 16.24 -7.01
C SER A 181 2.66 16.70 -7.07
N ILE A 182 1.78 15.99 -6.39
CA ILE A 182 0.40 16.45 -6.14
C ILE A 182 0.43 17.75 -5.33
N LEU A 183 1.38 17.88 -4.39
CA LEU A 183 1.57 19.09 -3.60
C LEU A 183 1.69 20.34 -4.48
N TYR A 184 2.48 20.26 -5.55
CA TYR A 184 2.67 21.37 -6.49
C TYR A 184 1.38 21.71 -7.25
N GLY A 185 0.64 20.69 -7.70
CA GLY A 185 -0.67 20.88 -8.33
C GLY A 185 -1.65 21.61 -7.40
N VAL A 186 -1.76 21.17 -6.15
CA VAL A 186 -2.63 21.77 -5.14
C VAL A 186 -2.17 23.18 -4.77
N ALA A 187 -0.86 23.40 -4.61
CA ALA A 187 -0.27 24.70 -4.29
C ALA A 187 -0.60 25.79 -5.32
N LYS A 188 -0.70 25.37 -6.59
CA LYS A 188 -1.00 26.26 -7.70
C LYS A 188 -2.47 26.69 -7.72
N GLU A 189 -3.38 25.81 -7.32
CA GLU A 189 -4.83 26.03 -7.37
C GLU A 189 -5.40 26.64 -6.08
N ILE A 190 -4.85 26.26 -4.93
CA ILE A 190 -5.28 26.69 -3.62
C ILE A 190 -4.11 27.47 -3.00
N SER A 191 -4.32 28.76 -2.70
CA SER A 191 -3.38 29.48 -1.82
C SER A 191 -3.21 28.63 -0.57
N MET A 192 -1.98 28.21 -0.23
CA MET A 192 -1.66 27.19 0.78
C MET A 192 -1.58 27.74 2.22
N PRO A 193 -2.65 27.76 3.04
CA PRO A 193 -2.45 27.86 4.48
C PRO A 193 -2.44 26.48 5.15
N SER A 194 -3.15 25.47 4.64
CA SER A 194 -3.16 24.12 5.23
C SER A 194 -3.69 23.09 4.23
N ILE A 195 -2.86 22.16 3.75
CA ILE A 195 -3.34 20.99 3.00
C ILE A 195 -3.44 19.85 3.99
N LEU A 196 -4.63 19.26 4.12
CA LEU A 196 -4.81 18.06 4.91
C LEU A 196 -4.15 16.90 4.17
N PHE A 197 -3.30 16.17 4.89
CA PHE A 197 -2.67 14.99 4.35
C PHE A 197 -2.57 13.90 5.41
N LYS A 198 -2.59 12.65 4.94
CA LYS A 198 -2.27 11.47 5.71
C LYS A 198 -0.88 11.01 5.34
N THR A 199 -0.17 10.50 6.33
CA THR A 199 1.20 10.02 6.16
C THR A 199 1.28 8.56 6.53
N SER A 200 2.18 7.84 5.86
CA SER A 200 2.54 6.48 6.22
C SER A 200 4.06 6.36 6.17
N ASP A 201 4.66 5.87 7.25
CA ASP A 201 6.08 5.54 7.29
C ASP A 201 6.34 4.31 6.42
N VAL A 202 7.13 4.51 5.35
CA VAL A 202 7.52 3.43 4.42
C VAL A 202 8.98 2.99 4.64
N GLY A 203 9.62 3.49 5.70
CA GLY A 203 10.93 3.07 6.21
C GLY A 203 12.07 4.01 5.84
N HIS A 204 13.13 4.02 6.65
CA HIS A 204 14.37 4.79 6.42
C HIS A 204 14.14 6.29 6.17
N SER A 205 13.26 6.92 6.97
CA SER A 205 12.90 8.34 6.84
C SER A 205 12.16 8.67 5.54
N PHE A 206 11.57 7.66 4.88
CA PHE A 206 10.64 7.87 3.77
C PHE A 206 9.21 7.78 4.26
N TYR A 207 8.39 8.65 3.69
CA TYR A 207 6.99 8.76 4.02
C TYR A 207 6.17 8.86 2.75
N ALA A 208 5.11 8.07 2.66
CA ALA A 208 4.09 8.24 1.63
C ALA A 208 3.04 9.23 2.13
N VAL A 209 2.77 10.26 1.33
CA VAL A 209 1.84 11.35 1.65
C VAL A 209 0.65 11.28 0.72
N GLU A 210 -0.53 11.16 1.31
CA GLU A 210 -1.83 11.19 0.63
C GLU A 210 -2.55 12.49 0.99
N TYR A 211 -2.98 13.26 0.00
CA TYR A 211 -3.67 14.53 0.24
C TYR A 211 -5.18 14.34 0.23
N ASP A 212 -5.87 14.96 1.19
CA ASP A 212 -7.33 15.03 1.19
C ASP A 212 -7.78 16.25 0.38
N LEU A 213 -8.20 16.00 -0.86
CA LEU A 213 -8.61 17.04 -1.81
C LEU A 213 -10.12 17.36 -1.74
N PHE A 214 -10.90 16.64 -0.93
CA PHE A 214 -12.37 16.66 -1.00
C PHE A 214 -13.08 17.22 0.24
N ASP A 215 -12.37 17.50 1.33
CA ASP A 215 -13.00 18.09 2.50
C ASP A 215 -13.19 19.61 2.38
N LYS A 216 -14.33 20.00 1.78
CA LYS A 216 -14.72 21.41 1.58
C LYS A 216 -15.14 22.15 2.85
N ASN A 217 -15.23 21.48 4.01
CA ASN A 217 -15.87 22.00 5.22
C ASN A 217 -14.95 22.19 6.44
N PHE A 218 -13.63 22.04 6.32
CA PHE A 218 -12.76 22.28 7.47
C PHE A 218 -12.32 23.74 7.59
N ASN A 219 -12.54 24.27 8.79
CA ASN A 219 -12.07 25.58 9.21
C ASN A 219 -10.55 25.66 9.03
N TYR A 220 -10.18 26.60 8.16
CA TYR A 220 -8.87 27.23 8.04
C TYR A 220 -8.18 27.39 9.39
N TYR A 221 -7.03 26.75 9.58
CA TYR A 221 -6.04 27.25 10.51
C TYR A 221 -4.97 27.95 9.70
N PRO A 222 -4.83 29.28 9.80
CA PRO A 222 -3.90 29.99 8.95
C PRO A 222 -2.47 29.72 9.41
N SER A 223 -1.57 29.81 8.44
CA SER A 223 -0.12 29.96 8.48
C SER A 223 0.44 31.05 9.44
N TYR A 224 -0.34 31.52 10.42
CA TYR A 224 0.07 32.51 11.42
C TYR A 224 1.24 32.04 12.28
N HIS A 225 1.52 30.74 12.35
CA HIS A 225 2.58 30.24 13.23
C HIS A 225 4.00 30.60 12.75
N CYS A 226 4.20 30.85 11.45
CA CYS A 226 5.55 30.92 10.87
C CYS A 226 5.79 32.07 9.88
N ALA A 227 4.84 33.00 9.73
CA ALA A 227 4.94 34.17 8.85
C ALA A 227 5.36 33.84 7.40
N ILE A 228 4.80 32.76 6.84
CA ILE A 228 5.01 32.34 5.46
C ILE A 228 4.08 33.18 4.56
N LYS A 229 4.64 33.92 3.61
CA LYS A 229 3.93 34.83 2.68
C LYS A 229 3.63 34.16 1.34
#